data_AF-A0A7S2PJH1-F1
#
_entry.id   AF-A0A7S2PJH1-F1
#
_cell.length_a   1.000
_cell.length_b   1.000
_cell.length_c   1.000
_cell.angle_alpha   90.00
_cell.angle_beta   90.00
_cell.angle_gamma   90.00
#
_symmetry.space_group_name_H-M   'P 1'
#
loop_
_entity.id
_entity.type
_entity.pdbx_description
1 polymer ?
#
loop_
_entity_poly.entity_id
_entity_poly.type
_entity_poly.pdbx_seq_one_letter_code
_entity_poly.pdbx_strand_id
1 'polypeptide(L)'
;KYIDRLFNCVRPRKVLYIAIDGVAPRAKMNQQRARRFRSAQEAREQAETAAQVQADLMAQGLIPASMKTKVKSEEKAAFDSNTITPGTMFMYNLSKHLQAYIHQKVSSDPAWQSIKILFSDASIPGEG
;
A
#
# COMPACT_ATOMS: atom_id res chain seq x y z
N LYS A 1 -8.80 -7.28 8.40
CA LYS A 1 -9.60 -6.09 8.85
C LYS A 1 -10.34 -5.40 7.70
N TYR A 2 -9.67 -4.85 6.69
CA TYR A 2 -10.39 -4.14 5.61
C TYR A 2 -11.24 -5.10 4.75
N ILE A 3 -10.68 -6.25 4.38
CA ILE A 3 -11.41 -7.31 3.65
C ILE A 3 -12.63 -7.78 4.45
N ASP A 4 -12.50 -7.98 5.77
CA ASP A 4 -13.63 -8.33 6.65
C ASP A 4 -14.76 -7.30 6.56
N ARG A 5 -14.42 -6.01 6.59
CA ARG A 5 -15.41 -4.92 6.51
C ARG A 5 -16.16 -4.98 5.18
N LEU A 6 -15.45 -5.16 4.06
CA LEU A 6 -16.08 -5.27 2.75
C LEU A 6 -16.95 -6.52 2.66
N PHE A 7 -16.45 -7.66 3.14
CA PHE A 7 -17.17 -8.92 3.16
C PHE A 7 -18.47 -8.83 3.96
N ASN A 8 -18.42 -8.25 5.16
CA ASN A 8 -19.59 -8.11 6.04
C ASN A 8 -20.63 -7.12 5.50
N CYS A 9 -20.18 -6.14 4.71
CA CYS A 9 -21.04 -5.18 4.03
C CYS A 9 -21.74 -5.83 2.82
N VAL A 10 -20.98 -6.46 1.93
CA VAL A 10 -21.47 -7.00 0.65
C VAL A 10 -22.17 -8.35 0.81
N ARG A 11 -21.72 -9.18 1.77
CA ARG A 11 -22.24 -10.52 2.09
C ARG A 11 -22.36 -11.43 0.85
N PRO A 12 -21.25 -11.73 0.15
CA PRO A 12 -21.30 -12.58 -1.05
C PRO A 12 -21.87 -13.97 -0.72
N ARG A 13 -22.66 -14.54 -1.65
CA ARG A 13 -23.40 -15.80 -1.45
C ARG A 13 -22.92 -16.97 -2.31
N LYS A 14 -22.07 -16.70 -3.31
CA LYS A 14 -21.61 -17.72 -4.26
C LYS A 14 -20.10 -17.71 -4.43
N VAL A 15 -19.56 -16.55 -4.82
CA VAL A 15 -18.14 -16.40 -5.15
C VAL A 15 -17.58 -15.15 -4.50
N LEU A 16 -16.37 -15.26 -3.96
CA LEU A 16 -15.50 -14.14 -3.63
C LEU A 16 -14.22 -14.26 -4.47
N TYR A 17 -14.00 -13.29 -5.35
CA TYR A 17 -12.78 -13.19 -6.15
C TYR A 17 -11.89 -12.10 -5.54
N ILE A 18 -10.65 -12.46 -5.20
CA ILE A 18 -9.64 -11.55 -4.68
C ILE A 18 -8.48 -11.58 -5.66
N ALA A 19 -8.25 -10.46 -6.36
CA ALA A 19 -7.15 -10.30 -7.29
C ALA A 19 -6.19 -9.20 -6.85
N ILE A 20 -4.92 -9.45 -7.10
CA ILE A 20 -3.82 -8.51 -6.93
C ILE A 20 -3.19 -8.30 -8.30
N ASP A 21 -2.91 -7.04 -8.66
CA ASP A 21 -2.23 -6.71 -9.91
C ASP A 21 -0.93 -7.51 -10.07
N GLY A 22 -0.84 -8.24 -11.18
CA GLY A 22 0.38 -8.86 -11.68
C GLY A 22 1.06 -8.00 -12.74
N VAL A 23 1.89 -8.63 -13.56
CA VAL A 23 2.62 -7.90 -14.63
C VAL A 23 1.63 -7.36 -15.65
N ALA A 24 1.61 -6.04 -15.82
CA ALA A 24 0.66 -5.33 -16.69
C ALA A 24 1.18 -5.16 -18.14
N PRO A 25 0.31 -4.87 -19.12
CA PRO A 25 0.71 -4.58 -20.49
C PRO A 25 1.60 -3.33 -20.60
N ARG A 26 2.42 -3.26 -21.66
CA ARG A 26 3.39 -2.16 -21.88
C ARG A 26 2.78 -0.76 -21.80
N ALA A 27 1.57 -0.58 -22.36
CA ALA A 27 0.87 0.70 -22.29
C ALA A 27 0.63 1.15 -20.84
N LYS A 28 0.17 0.23 -19.99
CA LYS A 28 -0.04 0.47 -18.57
C LYS A 28 1.28 0.69 -17.83
N MET A 29 2.31 -0.10 -18.14
CA MET A 29 3.64 0.07 -17.54
C MET A 29 4.18 1.49 -17.77
N ASN A 30 4.01 2.05 -18.96
CA ASN A 30 4.39 3.43 -19.26
C ASN A 30 3.61 4.44 -18.40
N GLN A 31 2.29 4.24 -18.23
CA GLN A 31 1.46 5.09 -17.38
C GLN A 31 1.89 5.02 -15.91
N GLN A 32 2.13 3.80 -15.39
CA GLN A 32 2.59 3.59 -14.02
C GLN A 32 3.97 4.21 -13.81
N ARG A 33 4.90 4.05 -14.77
CA ARG A 33 6.23 4.67 -14.73
C ARG A 33 6.10 6.19 -14.65
N ALA A 34 5.38 6.83 -15.57
CA ALA A 34 5.22 8.29 -15.57
C ALA A 34 4.63 8.81 -14.26
N ARG A 35 3.64 8.10 -13.69
CA ARG A 35 3.06 8.46 -12.39
C ARG A 35 4.09 8.36 -11.25
N ARG A 36 4.84 7.26 -11.16
CA ARG A 36 5.84 7.04 -10.10
C ARG A 36 6.97 8.06 -10.15
N PHE A 37 7.44 8.40 -11.35
CA PHE A 37 8.47 9.42 -11.54
C PHE A 37 8.00 10.80 -11.07
N ARG A 38 6.76 11.20 -11.42
CA ARG A 38 6.17 12.45 -10.93
C ARG A 38 6.05 12.48 -9.41
N SER A 39 5.52 11.43 -8.80
CA SER A 39 5.39 11.38 -7.34
C SER A 39 6.73 11.43 -6.60
N ALA A 40 7.78 10.81 -7.15
CA ALA A 40 9.13 10.89 -6.59
C ALA A 40 9.72 12.32 -6.70
N GLN A 41 9.46 13.00 -7.82
CA GLN A 41 9.86 14.39 -8.02
C GLN A 41 9.11 15.34 -7.08
N GLU A 42 7.78 15.24 -7.03
CA GLU A 42 6.95 16.05 -6.13
C GLU A 42 7.36 15.87 -4.66
N ALA A 43 7.66 14.64 -4.23
CA ALA A 43 8.13 14.37 -2.88
C ALA A 43 9.49 15.03 -2.58
N ARG A 44 10.39 15.08 -3.58
CA ARG A 44 11.68 15.76 -3.46
C ARG A 44 11.51 17.28 -3.38
N GLU A 45 10.70 17.86 -4.26
CA GLU A 45 10.41 19.30 -4.27
C GLU A 45 9.74 19.74 -2.95
N GLN A 46 8.83 18.92 -2.42
CA GLN A 46 8.21 19.16 -1.11
C GLN A 46 9.23 19.10 0.03
N ALA A 47 10.16 18.15 0.01
CA ALA A 47 11.21 18.05 1.03
C ALA A 47 12.18 19.24 0.97
N GLU A 48 12.58 19.67 -0.22
CA GLU A 48 13.42 20.84 -0.44
C GLU A 48 12.71 22.13 0.03
N THR A 49 11.44 22.31 -0.33
CA THR A 49 10.62 23.46 0.11
C THR A 49 10.44 23.47 1.63
N ALA A 50 10.17 22.31 2.23
CA ALA A 50 10.02 22.19 3.69
C ALA A 50 11.34 22.53 4.41
N ALA A 51 12.49 22.11 3.88
CA ALA A 51 13.79 22.45 4.42
C ALA A 51 14.08 23.95 4.32
N GLN A 52 13.74 24.59 3.20
CA GLN A 52 13.92 26.04 3.02
C GLN A 52 13.05 26.85 3.97
N VAL A 53 11.75 26.52 4.06
CA VAL A 53 10.83 27.17 5.01
C VAL A 53 11.32 26.99 6.45
N GLN A 54 11.84 25.81 6.79
CA GLN A 54 12.41 25.56 8.11
C GLN A 54 13.66 26.43 8.37
N ALA A 55 14.56 26.61 7.38
CA ALA A 55 15.74 27.46 7.50
C ALA A 55 15.37 28.95 7.66
N ASP A 56 14.40 29.44 6.88
CA ASP A 56 13.95 30.83 6.92
C ASP A 56 13.28 31.16 8.27
N LEU A 57 12.45 30.25 8.81
CA LEU A 57 11.85 30.40 10.14
C LEU A 57 12.91 30.46 11.25
N MET A 58 13.96 29.62 11.17
CA MET A 58 15.08 29.68 12.11
C MET A 58 15.84 31.00 12.03
N ALA A 59 16.08 31.51 10.82
CA ALA A 59 16.77 32.79 10.61
C ALA A 59 15.98 33.99 11.18
N GLN A 60 14.65 33.91 11.18
CA GLN A 60 13.77 34.92 11.77
C GLN A 60 13.59 34.77 13.30
N GLY A 61 14.28 33.81 13.93
CA GLY A 61 14.18 33.55 15.37
C GLY A 61 12.88 32.87 15.82
N LEU A 62 12.02 32.48 14.87
CA LEU A 62 10.83 31.68 15.15
C LEU A 62 11.24 30.19 15.23
N ILE A 63 11.48 29.70 16.45
CA ILE A 63 11.76 28.27 16.67
C ILE A 63 10.48 27.49 16.36
N PRO A 64 10.47 26.60 15.33
CA PRO A 64 9.30 25.79 15.04
C PRO A 64 8.97 24.89 16.24
N ALA A 65 7.69 24.75 16.59
CA ALA A 65 7.24 23.88 17.69
C ALA A 65 7.72 22.42 17.52
N SER A 66 8.00 21.99 16.28
CA SER A 66 8.59 20.68 15.95
C SER A 66 9.98 20.44 16.55
N MET A 67 10.69 21.49 16.95
CA MET A 67 12.03 21.39 17.54
C MET A 67 12.02 21.18 19.07
N LYS A 68 10.92 21.52 19.75
CA LYS A 68 10.78 21.32 21.21
C LYS A 68 10.35 19.90 21.61
N THR A 69 9.98 19.04 20.65
CA THR A 69 9.39 17.72 20.95
C THR A 69 9.95 16.57 20.10
N LYS A 70 11.13 16.72 19.50
CA LYS A 70 11.86 15.59 18.85
C LYS A 70 12.90 14.97 19.79
N VAL A 71 12.49 14.59 21.00
CA VAL A 71 13.24 13.59 21.78
C VAL A 71 12.51 12.25 21.58
N LYS A 72 13.08 11.41 20.70
CA LYS A 72 12.81 9.96 20.59
C LYS A 72 11.39 9.53 20.21
N SER A 73 10.88 9.95 19.04
CA SER A 73 10.07 9.03 18.25
C SER A 73 10.91 8.61 17.07
N GLU A 74 11.18 7.31 16.96
CA GLU A 74 11.72 6.72 15.73
C GLU A 74 10.83 7.22 14.59
N GLU A 75 11.36 8.09 13.72
CA GLU A 75 10.66 8.50 12.52
C GLU A 75 10.43 7.22 11.72
N LYS A 76 9.21 6.67 11.80
CA LYS A 76 8.81 5.58 10.92
C LYS A 76 9.00 6.10 9.51
N ALA A 77 10.02 5.57 8.83
CA ALA A 77 10.27 5.86 7.44
C ALA A 77 8.94 5.75 6.69
N ALA A 78 8.63 6.78 5.89
CA ALA A 78 7.42 6.76 5.09
C ALA A 78 7.37 5.47 4.26
N PHE A 79 6.19 4.87 4.16
CA PHE A 79 6.03 3.63 3.39
C PHE A 79 6.33 3.89 1.92
N ASP A 80 7.32 3.18 1.36
CA ASP A 80 7.63 3.26 -0.06
C ASP A 80 6.56 2.55 -0.90
N SER A 81 5.65 3.34 -1.45
CA SER A 81 4.56 2.84 -2.31
C SER A 81 5.03 2.12 -3.57
N ASN A 82 6.29 2.33 -4.03
CA ASN A 82 6.83 1.61 -5.18
C ASN A 82 7.03 0.12 -4.89
N THR A 83 7.07 -0.27 -3.61
CA THR A 83 7.09 -1.69 -3.20
C THR A 83 5.81 -2.43 -3.58
N ILE A 84 4.71 -1.72 -3.86
CA ILE A 84 3.47 -2.29 -4.43
C ILE A 84 3.67 -2.48 -5.94
N THR A 85 4.50 -3.47 -6.29
CA THR A 85 4.79 -3.87 -7.67
C THR A 85 5.03 -5.38 -7.72
N PRO A 86 4.49 -6.09 -8.71
CA PRO A 86 4.84 -7.50 -8.93
C PRO A 86 6.35 -7.72 -8.93
N GLY A 87 6.79 -8.81 -8.29
CA GLY A 87 8.20 -9.17 -8.18
C GLY A 87 8.93 -8.59 -6.95
N THR A 88 8.30 -7.70 -6.17
CA THR A 88 8.90 -7.26 -4.89
C THR A 88 8.66 -8.26 -3.77
N MET A 89 9.55 -8.28 -2.78
CA MET A 89 9.38 -9.09 -1.57
C MET A 89 8.12 -8.70 -0.79
N PHE A 90 7.72 -7.42 -0.85
CA PHE A 90 6.47 -6.95 -0.26
C PHE A 90 5.27 -7.68 -0.86
N MET A 91 5.16 -7.75 -2.18
CA MET A 91 4.04 -8.42 -2.84
C MET A 91 4.06 -9.93 -2.61
N TYR A 92 5.24 -10.55 -2.58
CA TYR A 92 5.38 -11.98 -2.22
C TYR A 92 4.84 -12.26 -0.80
N ASN A 93 5.28 -11.48 0.18
CA ASN A 93 4.83 -11.61 1.56
C ASN A 93 3.33 -11.32 1.71
N LEU A 94 2.82 -10.33 0.98
CA LEU A 94 1.40 -10.00 0.94
C LEU A 94 0.58 -11.20 0.42
N SER A 95 1.00 -11.83 -0.68
CA SER A 95 0.33 -13.02 -1.22
C SER A 95 0.30 -14.17 -0.21
N LYS A 96 1.43 -14.46 0.45
CA LYS A 96 1.49 -15.48 1.50
C LYS A 96 0.57 -15.16 2.68
N HIS A 97 0.56 -13.91 3.12
CA HIS A 97 -0.29 -13.47 4.21
C HIS A 97 -1.78 -13.59 3.86
N LEU A 98 -2.17 -13.22 2.64
CA LEU A 98 -3.56 -13.31 2.17
C LEU A 98 -4.02 -14.75 2.02
N GLN A 99 -3.17 -15.66 1.51
CA GLN A 99 -3.47 -17.09 1.48
C GLN A 99 -3.72 -17.64 2.89
N ALA A 100 -2.84 -17.33 3.85
CA ALA A 100 -3.01 -17.73 5.24
C ALA A 100 -4.29 -17.16 5.86
N TYR A 101 -4.59 -15.89 5.59
CA TYR A 101 -5.82 -15.24 6.02
C TYR A 101 -7.08 -15.91 5.44
N ILE A 102 -7.09 -16.24 4.14
CA ILE A 102 -8.20 -16.94 3.49
C ILE A 102 -8.40 -18.31 4.14
N HIS A 103 -7.33 -19.10 4.32
CA HIS A 103 -7.42 -20.39 4.99
C HIS A 103 -7.97 -20.27 6.42
N GLN A 104 -7.48 -19.28 7.19
CA GLN A 104 -8.00 -19.00 8.53
C GLN A 104 -9.49 -18.68 8.50
N LYS A 105 -9.95 -17.87 7.53
CA LYS A 105 -11.35 -17.45 7.41
C LYS A 105 -12.26 -18.61 7.06
N VAL A 106 -11.88 -19.43 6.09
CA VAL A 106 -12.64 -20.64 5.74
C VAL A 106 -12.74 -21.59 6.94
N SER A 107 -11.67 -21.75 7.71
CA SER A 107 -11.70 -22.64 8.89
C SER A 107 -12.53 -22.12 10.06
N SER A 108 -12.58 -20.80 10.26
CA SER A 108 -13.17 -20.19 11.47
C SER A 108 -14.52 -19.50 11.28
N ASP A 109 -14.87 -19.11 10.05
CA ASP A 109 -16.07 -18.31 9.77
C ASP A 109 -17.05 -19.08 8.86
N PRO A 110 -18.23 -19.50 9.37
CA PRO A 110 -19.25 -20.20 8.59
C PRO A 110 -19.71 -19.43 7.34
N ALA A 111 -19.66 -18.10 7.36
CA ALA A 111 -20.03 -17.29 6.19
C ALA A 111 -19.05 -17.48 5.02
N TRP A 112 -17.78 -17.77 5.32
CA TRP A 112 -16.74 -18.04 4.33
C TRP A 112 -16.73 -19.50 3.84
N GLN A 113 -17.23 -20.44 4.66
CA GLN A 113 -17.30 -21.87 4.31
C GLN A 113 -18.28 -22.17 3.17
N SER A 114 -19.34 -21.38 3.06
CA SER A 114 -20.42 -21.61 2.08
C SER A 114 -20.16 -21.02 0.70
N ILE A 115 -19.02 -20.35 0.48
CA ILE A 115 -18.72 -19.64 -0.76
C ILE A 115 -17.45 -20.17 -1.43
N LYS A 116 -17.40 -20.08 -2.76
CA LYS A 116 -16.19 -20.37 -3.52
C LYS A 116 -15.26 -19.16 -3.49
N ILE A 117 -14.05 -19.35 -2.99
CA ILE A 117 -13.03 -18.29 -2.93
C ILE A 117 -12.00 -18.54 -4.04
N LEU A 118 -11.74 -17.50 -4.82
CA LEU A 118 -10.75 -17.50 -5.88
C LEU A 118 -9.72 -16.42 -5.56
N PHE A 119 -8.45 -16.81 -5.49
CA PHE A 119 -7.35 -15.89 -5.20
C PHE A 119 -6.39 -15.84 -6.38
N SER A 120 -6.23 -14.66 -6.97
CA SER A 120 -5.27 -14.36 -8.03
C SER A 120 -4.19 -13.46 -7.47
N ASP A 121 -2.97 -13.98 -7.34
CA ASP A 121 -1.87 -13.23 -6.75
C ASP A 121 -1.05 -12.47 -7.80
N ALA A 122 -0.09 -11.67 -7.35
CA ALA A 122 0.74 -10.84 -8.22
C ALA A 122 1.69 -11.61 -9.15
N SER A 123 1.79 -12.95 -9.01
CA SER A 123 2.58 -13.78 -9.93
C SER A 123 1.84 -14.08 -11.23
N ILE A 124 0.51 -13.93 -11.24
CA ILE A 124 -0.34 -14.16 -12.41
C ILE A 124 -0.31 -12.89 -13.28
N PRO A 125 0.14 -12.96 -14.56
CA PRO A 125 0.15 -11.79 -15.43
C PRO A 125 -1.26 -11.24 -15.66
N GLY A 126 -1.39 -9.92 -15.69
CA GLY A 126 -2.68 -9.22 -15.82
C GLY A 126 -2.87 -8.16 -14.75
N GLU A 127 -3.66 -7.14 -15.09
CA GLU A 127 -4.24 -6.24 -14.09
C GLU A 127 -5.37 -6.99 -13.36
N GLY A 128 -5.49 -6.76 -12.05
CA GLY A 128 -6.42 -7.48 -11.16
C GLY A 128 -7.87 -7.02 -11.27
#